data_AF-A0AAU3KL61-F1
#
_entry.id   AF-A0AAU3KL61-F1
#
_cell.length_a   1.000
_cell.length_b   1.000
_cell.length_c   1.000
_cell.angle_alpha   90.00
_cell.angle_beta   90.00
_cell.angle_gamma   90.00
#
_symmetry.space_group_name_H-M   'P 1'
#
loop_
_entity.id
_entity.type
_entity.pdbx_description
1 polymer ?
#
loop_
_entity_poly.entity_id
_entity_poly.type
_entity_poly.pdbx_seq_one_letter_code
_entity_poly.pdbx_strand_id
1 'polypeptide(L)'
;MLAAVPNMAGKKNMSDKTGVPKRGDIIDHAWTPLAKQPLPAGRPRSWYISHNRRLKAMRLAIALLDSGSFSPDEATNERIRDTAEFVGLHRPSDATCRMVRRMMQAQR
;
A
#
# COMPACT_ATOMS: atom_id res chain seq x y z
N MET A 1 24.65 -34.64 -32.38
CA MET A 1 25.22 -33.44 -31.74
C MET A 1 24.06 -32.53 -31.32
N LEU A 2 23.91 -32.29 -30.02
CA LEU A 2 22.93 -31.36 -29.45
C LEU A 2 23.33 -29.91 -29.80
N ALA A 3 22.37 -29.07 -30.17
CA ALA A 3 22.44 -27.64 -29.89
C ALA A 3 21.05 -27.14 -29.51
N ALA A 4 20.91 -26.77 -28.24
CA ALA A 4 19.70 -26.25 -27.64
C ALA A 4 19.44 -24.81 -28.11
N VAL A 5 18.19 -24.51 -28.45
CA VAL A 5 17.71 -23.14 -28.63
C VAL A 5 17.54 -22.51 -27.24
N PRO A 6 18.18 -21.38 -26.92
CA PRO A 6 17.89 -20.70 -25.66
C PRO A 6 16.53 -20.01 -25.76
N ASN A 7 15.58 -20.53 -24.99
CA ASN A 7 14.30 -19.91 -24.71
C ASN A 7 14.53 -18.60 -23.92
N MET A 8 14.60 -17.47 -24.62
CA MET A 8 14.60 -16.13 -24.04
C MET A 8 13.17 -15.73 -23.63
N ALA A 9 12.57 -16.49 -22.72
CA ALA A 9 11.41 -16.03 -21.97
C ALA A 9 11.87 -14.97 -20.97
N GLY A 10 12.08 -13.74 -21.46
CA GLY A 10 12.33 -12.57 -20.63
C GLY A 10 11.24 -12.44 -19.59
N LYS A 11 11.58 -12.65 -18.32
CA LYS A 11 10.70 -12.40 -17.19
C LYS A 11 10.30 -10.92 -17.27
N LYS A 12 9.07 -10.64 -17.68
CA LYS A 12 8.53 -9.27 -17.70
C LYS A 12 8.52 -8.77 -16.25
N ASN A 13 9.41 -7.83 -15.95
CA ASN A 13 9.56 -7.29 -14.61
C ASN A 13 8.29 -6.52 -14.22
N MET A 14 7.88 -6.67 -12.97
CA MET A 14 6.65 -6.04 -12.41
C MET A 14 6.64 -4.51 -12.56
N SER A 15 7.81 -3.90 -12.76
CA SER A 15 8.03 -2.48 -13.05
C SER A 15 7.45 -2.01 -14.40
N ASP A 16 7.35 -2.88 -15.41
CA ASP A 16 6.98 -2.44 -16.77
C ASP A 16 5.47 -2.27 -16.96
N LYS A 17 4.65 -2.66 -15.97
CA LYS A 17 3.18 -2.57 -16.02
C LYS A 17 2.55 -1.69 -14.94
N THR A 18 3.33 -1.14 -14.01
CA THR A 18 2.79 -0.62 -12.75
C THR A 18 2.93 0.90 -12.57
N GLY A 19 3.48 1.64 -13.54
CA GLY A 19 3.71 3.08 -13.40
C GLY A 19 4.68 3.43 -12.26
N VAL A 20 5.52 2.47 -11.86
CA VAL A 20 6.44 2.64 -10.74
C VAL A 20 7.74 3.24 -11.25
N PRO A 21 8.18 4.39 -10.72
CA PRO A 21 9.45 4.96 -11.08
C PRO A 21 10.59 3.98 -10.75
N LYS A 22 11.51 3.82 -11.70
CA LYS A 22 12.72 3.00 -11.55
C LYS A 22 13.75 3.78 -10.72
N ARG A 23 14.73 3.05 -10.18
CA ARG A 23 15.83 3.69 -9.44
C ARG A 23 16.55 4.67 -10.36
N GLY A 24 16.57 5.95 -9.99
CA GLY A 24 17.16 7.03 -10.78
C GLY A 24 16.14 7.91 -11.51
N ASP A 25 14.88 7.49 -11.57
CA ASP A 25 13.81 8.32 -12.13
C ASP A 25 13.47 9.46 -11.15
N ILE A 26 13.33 10.67 -11.69
CA ILE A 26 12.85 11.82 -10.94
C ILE A 26 11.33 11.68 -10.81
N ILE A 27 10.83 11.71 -9.58
CA ILE A 27 9.38 11.72 -9.31
C ILE A 27 8.95 13.18 -9.29
N ASP A 28 8.58 13.69 -10.46
CA ASP A 28 8.12 15.08 -10.68
C ASP A 28 6.59 15.24 -10.59
N HIS A 29 5.88 14.14 -10.39
CA HIS A 29 4.42 14.07 -10.31
C HIS A 29 3.97 13.47 -8.97
N ALA A 30 2.69 13.63 -8.66
CA ALA A 30 2.11 13.02 -7.47
C ALA A 30 2.26 11.48 -7.49
N TRP A 31 2.69 10.92 -6.36
CA TRP A 31 2.90 9.47 -6.25
C TRP A 31 1.61 8.69 -6.58
N THR A 32 1.68 7.84 -7.59
CA THR A 32 0.52 7.03 -8.02
C THR A 32 0.54 5.66 -7.33
N PRO A 33 -0.57 5.22 -6.69
CA PRO A 33 -0.62 3.92 -6.04
C PRO A 33 -0.40 2.75 -6.99
N LEU A 34 0.32 1.72 -6.50
CA LEU A 34 0.57 0.47 -7.23
C LEU A 34 -0.73 -0.22 -7.66
N ALA A 35 -0.71 -0.77 -8.87
CA ALA A 35 -1.75 -1.70 -9.33
C ALA A 35 -1.84 -2.89 -8.38
N LYS A 36 -3.05 -3.13 -7.86
CA LYS A 36 -3.32 -4.20 -6.89
C LYS A 36 -3.13 -5.57 -7.54
N GLN A 37 -2.17 -6.33 -7.05
CA GLN A 37 -2.00 -7.74 -7.42
C GLN A 37 -3.02 -8.63 -6.69
N PRO A 38 -3.48 -9.73 -7.31
CA PRO A 38 -4.33 -10.70 -6.62
C PRO A 38 -3.60 -11.33 -5.44
N LEU A 39 -4.32 -11.57 -4.35
CA LEU A 39 -3.77 -12.26 -3.18
C LEU A 39 -3.61 -13.76 -3.49
N PRO A 40 -2.57 -14.44 -2.94
CA PRO A 40 -2.35 -15.86 -3.18
C PRO A 40 -3.52 -16.70 -2.65
N ALA A 41 -3.94 -17.72 -3.39
CA ALA A 41 -4.99 -18.65 -2.97
C ALA A 41 -4.53 -19.59 -1.83
N GLY A 42 -5.48 -20.28 -1.17
CA GLY A 42 -5.20 -21.35 -0.20
C GLY A 42 -4.77 -20.89 1.21
N ARG A 43 -4.90 -19.60 1.54
CA ARG A 43 -4.62 -19.10 2.90
C ARG A 43 -5.88 -19.14 3.77
N PRO A 44 -5.75 -19.22 5.11
CA PRO A 44 -6.91 -19.11 5.99
C PRO A 44 -7.55 -17.71 5.88
N ARG A 45 -8.87 -17.62 6.08
CA ARG A 45 -9.64 -16.37 5.99
C ARG A 45 -9.04 -15.23 6.82
N SER A 46 -8.56 -15.55 8.03
CA SER A 46 -7.93 -14.59 8.95
C SER A 46 -6.70 -13.90 8.35
N TRP A 47 -5.92 -14.60 7.52
CA TRP A 47 -4.75 -14.05 6.84
C TRP A 47 -5.16 -12.99 5.82
N TYR A 48 -6.19 -13.24 5.01
CA TYR A 48 -6.69 -12.25 4.05
C TYR A 48 -7.26 -11.03 4.75
N ILE A 49 -7.98 -11.22 5.86
CA ILE A 49 -8.52 -10.11 6.65
C ILE A 49 -7.40 -9.26 7.21
N SER A 50 -6.40 -9.86 7.86
CA SER A 50 -5.27 -9.11 8.45
C SER A 50 -4.46 -8.38 7.38
N HIS A 51 -4.19 -9.03 6.24
CA HIS A 51 -3.47 -8.44 5.13
C HIS A 51 -4.23 -7.25 4.51
N ASN A 52 -5.53 -7.41 4.21
CA ASN A 52 -6.34 -6.32 3.67
C ASN A 52 -6.52 -5.16 4.67
N ARG A 53 -6.62 -5.45 5.97
CA ARG A 53 -6.63 -4.42 7.01
C ARG A 53 -5.31 -3.65 7.07
N ARG A 54 -4.17 -4.34 6.91
CA ARG A 54 -2.85 -3.70 6.79
C ARG A 54 -2.76 -2.81 5.56
N LEU A 55 -3.20 -3.29 4.39
CA LEU A 55 -3.25 -2.48 3.17
C LEU A 55 -4.16 -1.25 3.32
N LYS A 56 -5.31 -1.39 3.98
CA LYS A 56 -6.20 -0.27 4.28
C LYS A 56 -5.53 0.74 5.22
N ALA A 57 -4.88 0.26 6.28
CA ALA A 57 -4.18 1.12 7.24
C ALA A 57 -3.02 1.89 6.58
N MET A 58 -2.22 1.25 5.72
CA MET A 58 -1.12 1.91 5.02
C MET A 58 -1.61 3.03 4.10
N ARG A 59 -2.71 2.80 3.35
CA ARG A 59 -3.30 3.83 2.50
C ARG A 59 -3.75 5.06 3.30
N LEU A 60 -4.39 4.83 4.45
CA LEU A 60 -4.83 5.92 5.32
C LEU A 60 -3.66 6.65 5.98
N ALA A 61 -2.61 5.93 6.39
CA ALA A 61 -1.41 6.54 6.97
C ALA A 61 -0.71 7.47 5.96
N ILE A 62 -0.55 7.02 4.70
CA ILE A 62 0.00 7.85 3.63
C ILE A 62 -0.87 9.09 3.41
N ALA A 63 -2.18 8.91 3.23
CA ALA A 63 -3.10 10.04 3.02
C ALA A 63 -3.08 11.05 4.18
N LEU A 64 -2.96 10.59 5.42
CA LEU A 64 -2.84 11.46 6.59
C LEU A 64 -1.54 12.26 6.58
N LEU A 65 -0.41 11.61 6.30
CA LEU A 65 0.89 12.25 6.19
C LEU A 65 0.90 13.29 5.06
N ASP A 66 0.38 12.93 3.88
CA ASP A 66 0.27 13.82 2.72
C ASP A 66 -0.66 15.01 3.00
N SER A 67 -1.67 14.83 3.86
CA SER A 67 -2.59 15.89 4.29
C SER A 67 -2.06 16.76 5.45
N GLY A 68 -0.87 16.48 5.95
CA GLY A 68 -0.22 17.25 7.02
C GLY A 68 -0.48 16.78 8.46
N SER A 69 -0.94 15.55 8.65
CA SER A 69 -0.96 14.92 9.98
C SER A 69 0.36 14.17 10.18
N PHE A 70 1.30 14.75 10.92
CA PHE A 70 2.69 14.30 11.01
C PHE A 70 2.94 13.36 12.19
N SER A 71 2.02 13.30 13.16
CA SER A 71 2.18 12.45 14.35
C SER A 71 1.00 11.50 14.58
N PRO A 72 1.21 10.38 15.30
CA PRO A 72 0.13 9.47 15.68
C PRO A 72 -0.97 10.13 16.54
N ASP A 73 -0.64 11.19 17.28
CA ASP A 73 -1.56 11.87 18.19
C ASP A 73 -2.57 12.76 17.44
N GLU A 74 -2.16 13.31 16.29
CA GLU A 74 -3.04 14.05 15.37
C GLU A 74 -4.00 13.13 14.61
N ALA A 75 -3.67 11.84 14.49
CA ALA A 75 -4.48 10.83 13.81
C ALA A 75 -5.56 10.24 14.73
N THR A 76 -6.51 11.09 15.16
CA THR A 76 -7.68 10.65 15.95
C THR A 76 -8.57 9.70 15.16
N ASN A 77 -9.46 8.96 15.83
CA ASN A 77 -10.35 8.04 15.14
C ASN A 77 -11.28 8.78 14.16
N GLU A 78 -11.77 9.95 14.56
CA GLU A 78 -12.60 10.86 13.77
C GLU A 78 -11.82 11.29 12.53
N ARG A 79 -10.62 11.86 12.70
CA ARG A 79 -9.74 12.27 11.61
C ARG A 79 -9.48 11.13 10.62
N ILE A 80 -9.14 9.94 11.11
CA ILE A 80 -8.88 8.76 10.27
C ILE A 80 -10.14 8.37 9.46
N ARG A 81 -11.33 8.44 10.06
CA ARG A 81 -12.58 8.08 9.41
C ARG A 81 -13.01 9.14 8.38
N ASP A 82 -12.81 10.41 8.67
CA ASP A 82 -13.08 11.52 7.76
C ASP A 82 -12.11 11.48 6.57
N THR A 83 -10.82 11.21 6.81
CA THR A 83 -9.85 10.99 5.73
C THR A 83 -10.25 9.78 4.88
N ALA A 84 -10.77 8.70 5.49
CA ALA A 84 -11.24 7.54 4.75
C ALA A 84 -12.40 7.89 3.82
N GLU A 85 -13.36 8.69 4.28
CA GLU A 85 -14.45 9.20 3.45
C GLU A 85 -13.93 10.08 2.31
N PHE A 86 -13.03 11.02 2.62
CA PHE A 86 -12.41 11.92 1.64
C PHE A 86 -11.71 11.18 0.50
N VAL A 87 -10.97 10.11 0.81
CA VAL A 87 -10.26 9.29 -0.19
C VAL A 87 -11.10 8.14 -0.77
N GLY A 88 -12.40 8.08 -0.45
CA GLY A 88 -13.33 7.08 -0.98
C GLY A 88 -13.12 5.65 -0.44
N LEU A 89 -12.51 5.49 0.73
CA LEU A 89 -12.33 4.20 1.41
C LEU A 89 -13.48 3.93 2.40
N HIS A 90 -13.99 2.69 2.39
CA HIS A 90 -14.98 2.27 3.38
C HIS A 90 -14.47 2.42 4.81
N ARG A 91 -15.35 2.90 5.71
CA ARG A 91 -15.09 3.25 7.11
C ARG A 91 -14.16 2.23 7.82
N PRO A 92 -13.06 2.68 8.45
CA PRO A 92 -12.17 1.80 9.20
C PRO A 92 -12.76 1.47 10.58
N SER A 93 -12.48 0.24 11.04
CA SER A 93 -12.77 -0.16 12.43
C SER A 93 -11.72 0.41 13.39
N ASP A 94 -12.03 0.44 14.69
CA ASP A 94 -11.12 0.98 15.72
C ASP A 94 -9.77 0.25 15.74
N ALA A 95 -9.82 -1.07 15.53
CA ALA A 95 -8.60 -1.86 15.43
C ALA A 95 -7.75 -1.46 14.21
N THR A 96 -8.37 -0.99 13.12
CA THR A 96 -7.66 -0.44 11.96
C THR A 96 -7.14 0.96 12.25
N CYS A 97 -7.90 1.82 12.95
CA CYS A 97 -7.40 3.13 13.38
C CYS A 97 -6.18 3.04 14.30
N ARG A 98 -6.16 2.07 15.23
CA ARG A 98 -4.95 1.76 16.03
C ARG A 98 -3.76 1.33 15.16
N MET A 99 -4.03 0.58 14.09
CA MET A 99 -2.98 0.14 13.15
C MET A 99 -2.41 1.32 12.35
N VAL A 100 -3.24 2.26 11.91
CA VAL A 100 -2.81 3.51 11.25
C VAL A 100 -1.85 4.28 12.15
N ARG A 101 -2.24 4.54 13.40
CA ARG A 101 -1.38 5.24 14.37
C ARG A 101 -0.04 4.55 14.61
N ARG A 102 -0.04 3.22 14.70
CA ARG A 102 1.21 2.44 14.80
C ARG A 102 2.11 2.59 13.58
N MET A 103 1.56 2.78 12.37
CA MET A 103 2.35 3.00 11.15
C MET A 103 2.93 4.41 11.06
N MET A 104 2.28 5.39 11.68
CA MET A 104 2.75 6.79 11.74
C MET A 104 3.79 7.03 12.84
N GLN A 105 4.05 6.04 13.70
CA GLN A 105 5.09 6.16 14.71
C GLN A 105 6.46 6.15 14.02
N ALA A 106 7.13 7.30 14.03
CA ALA A 106 8.55 7.36 13.68
C ALA A 106 9.34 6.50 14.68
N GLN A 107 10.19 5.61 14.16
CA GLN A 107 11.19 4.93 14.99
C GLN A 107 12.27 5.98 15.30
N ARG A 108 12.39 6.36 16.57
CA ARG A 108 13.49 7.19 17.07
C ARG A 108 14.70 6.31 17.36
#